data_AF-A0A2V7RWA9-F1
#
_entry.id   AF-A0A2V7RWA9-F1
#
_cell.length_a   1.000
_cell.length_b   1.000
_cell.length_c   1.000
_cell.angle_alpha   90.00
_cell.angle_beta   90.00
_cell.angle_gamma   90.00
#
_symmetry.space_group_name_H-M   'P 1'
#
loop_
_entity.id
_entity.type
_entity.pdbx_description
1 polymer ?
#
loop_
_entity_poly.entity_id
_entity_poly.type
_entity_poly.pdbx_seq_one_letter_code
_entity_poly.pdbx_strand_id
1 'polypeptide(L)'
;MIALAVALSLPLLGAAPDSTIVIRVNQVGYLPDAPKVAVACGLDSSRVTRVTRTFVVRDDRGRVAYGPRKVVSTGAFGPCARTWRLDFSELRRAGRYRIAAFGVTSRELRIDAHAYDGGADTLLYYMREQRSGWNPLIGDSVHTHDGIVVDDSGHAGKAVAVSGGWADASDYLQYVTTSANATYMMLLAYRDHRDAFADDFDTRGTPGKNGTPDVLDEARHGLDWLVRMFPSYGEMYNQVGDDRDHTYFDLPWTDSSDYGWGKGKERPVYPCTGRPQGLFGNRNRSTGLASTAGKYASAFSLGAQLFGERDSALADTLRRRALLAFVLGSQNHGVCQTAP
;
A
#
# COMPACT_ATOMS: atom_id res chain seq x y z
N MET A 1 -60.94 -32.52 2.11
CA MET A 1 -59.88 -31.51 2.12
C MET A 1 -58.75 -32.02 1.24
N ILE A 2 -58.56 -31.43 0.05
CA ILE A 2 -57.56 -31.82 -0.94
C ILE A 2 -56.31 -30.96 -0.68
N ALA A 3 -55.19 -31.59 -0.32
CA ALA A 3 -53.91 -30.91 -0.15
C ALA A 3 -53.21 -30.80 -1.50
N LEU A 4 -53.04 -29.56 -1.98
CA LEU A 4 -52.33 -29.23 -3.22
C LEU A 4 -50.82 -29.13 -2.89
N ALA A 5 -50.01 -30.06 -3.38
CA ALA A 5 -48.57 -30.00 -3.26
C ALA A 5 -47.99 -29.06 -4.35
N VAL A 6 -47.46 -27.92 -3.94
CA VAL A 6 -46.72 -27.00 -4.82
C VAL A 6 -45.28 -27.51 -4.92
N ALA A 7 -44.91 -28.05 -6.09
CA ALA A 7 -43.53 -28.39 -6.41
C ALA A 7 -42.76 -27.12 -6.80
N LEU A 8 -41.89 -26.63 -5.93
CA LEU A 8 -40.88 -25.63 -6.30
C LEU A 8 -39.84 -26.30 -7.20
N SER A 9 -39.81 -25.89 -8.47
CA SER A 9 -38.69 -26.17 -9.37
C SER A 9 -37.54 -25.21 -9.04
N LEU A 10 -36.50 -25.71 -8.37
CA LEU A 10 -35.23 -24.99 -8.30
C LEU A 10 -34.63 -24.94 -9.72
N PRO A 11 -34.22 -23.78 -10.24
CA PRO A 11 -33.46 -23.73 -11.47
C PRO A 11 -32.11 -24.41 -11.22
N LEU A 12 -31.82 -25.45 -12.01
CA LEU A 12 -30.48 -26.01 -12.14
C LEU A 12 -29.53 -24.89 -12.59
N LEU A 13 -28.77 -24.32 -11.66
CA LEU A 13 -27.55 -23.61 -12.01
C LEU A 13 -26.64 -24.63 -12.69
N GLY A 14 -26.58 -24.58 -14.02
CA GLY A 14 -25.62 -25.36 -14.78
C GLY A 14 -24.22 -25.07 -14.24
N ALA A 15 -23.49 -26.12 -13.86
CA ALA A 15 -22.08 -26.00 -13.49
C ALA A 15 -21.36 -25.22 -14.59
N ALA A 16 -20.66 -24.15 -14.20
CA ALA A 16 -19.76 -23.48 -15.13
C ALA A 16 -18.81 -24.54 -15.71
N PRO A 17 -18.59 -24.58 -17.03
CA PRO A 17 -17.65 -25.53 -17.60
C PRO A 17 -16.32 -25.36 -16.86
N ASP A 18 -15.79 -26.49 -16.38
CA ASP A 18 -14.50 -26.62 -15.70
C ASP A 18 -13.38 -26.31 -16.71
N SER A 19 -13.33 -25.05 -17.13
CA SER A 19 -12.30 -24.56 -18.03
C SER A 19 -11.03 -24.44 -17.21
N THR A 20 -10.04 -25.24 -17.58
CA THR A 20 -8.67 -25.09 -17.10
C THR A 20 -8.03 -23.78 -17.58
N ILE A 21 -8.73 -22.96 -18.38
CA ILE A 21 -8.29 -21.67 -18.88
C ILE A 21 -9.16 -20.54 -18.32
N VAL A 22 -8.51 -19.52 -17.75
CA VAL A 22 -9.16 -18.30 -17.23
C VAL A 22 -8.56 -17.08 -17.93
N ILE A 23 -9.40 -16.14 -18.39
CA ILE A 23 -8.93 -14.85 -18.95
C ILE A 23 -8.94 -13.78 -17.84
N ARG A 24 -7.75 -13.28 -17.49
CA ARG A 24 -7.53 -12.19 -16.54
C ARG A 24 -7.46 -10.86 -17.27
N VAL A 25 -8.20 -9.88 -16.79
CA VAL A 25 -8.30 -8.51 -17.32
C VAL A 25 -8.07 -7.51 -16.17
N ASN A 26 -7.68 -6.28 -16.50
CA ASN A 26 -7.74 -5.19 -15.55
C ASN A 26 -9.22 -4.88 -15.26
N GLN A 27 -9.64 -5.06 -14.01
CA GLN A 27 -11.03 -4.88 -13.59
C GLN A 27 -11.37 -3.40 -13.33
N VAL A 28 -10.37 -2.54 -13.14
CA VAL A 28 -10.56 -1.09 -13.09
C VAL A 28 -10.85 -0.56 -14.49
N GLY A 29 -10.04 -0.96 -15.48
CA GLY A 29 -10.27 -0.62 -16.88
C GLY A 29 -8.99 -0.32 -17.63
N TYR A 30 -9.14 0.30 -18.80
CA TYR A 30 -8.04 0.66 -19.68
C TYR A 30 -8.28 2.06 -20.26
N LEU A 31 -7.24 2.88 -20.36
CA LEU A 31 -7.35 4.17 -21.06
C LEU A 31 -7.37 3.96 -22.58
N PRO A 32 -8.09 4.80 -23.36
CA PRO A 32 -8.19 4.68 -24.81
C PRO A 32 -6.84 4.60 -25.54
N ASP A 33 -5.83 5.33 -25.09
CA ASP A 33 -4.52 5.42 -25.75
C ASP A 33 -3.40 4.63 -25.03
N ALA A 34 -3.71 3.97 -23.90
CA ALA A 34 -2.76 3.15 -23.17
C ALA A 34 -2.70 1.70 -23.73
N PRO A 35 -1.60 0.96 -23.45
CA PRO A 35 -1.54 -0.48 -23.72
C PRO A 35 -2.67 -1.25 -23.03
N LYS A 36 -3.26 -2.21 -23.74
CA LYS A 36 -4.39 -3.02 -23.26
C LYS A 36 -4.10 -4.48 -23.54
N VAL A 37 -3.75 -5.20 -22.48
CA VAL A 37 -3.44 -6.61 -22.57
C VAL A 37 -4.20 -7.39 -21.51
N ALA A 38 -4.87 -8.45 -21.95
CA ALA A 38 -5.39 -9.48 -21.07
C ALA A 38 -4.48 -10.71 -21.10
N VAL A 39 -4.56 -11.53 -20.06
CA VAL A 39 -3.77 -12.76 -19.93
C VAL A 39 -4.72 -13.95 -19.84
N ALA A 40 -4.67 -14.86 -20.81
CA ALA A 40 -5.24 -16.19 -20.64
C ALA A 40 -4.26 -17.05 -19.83
N CYS A 41 -4.75 -17.66 -18.76
CA CYS A 41 -4.01 -18.51 -17.84
C CYS A 41 -4.57 -19.93 -17.93
N GLY A 42 -3.78 -20.85 -18.47
CA GLY A 42 -4.06 -22.29 -18.43
C GLY A 42 -3.45 -22.90 -17.17
N LEU A 43 -4.27 -23.51 -16.32
CA LEU A 43 -3.89 -24.15 -15.06
C LEU A 43 -3.35 -25.57 -15.26
N ASP A 44 -3.74 -26.25 -16.33
CA ASP A 44 -3.32 -27.63 -16.63
C ASP A 44 -2.86 -27.70 -18.09
N SER A 45 -1.58 -28.02 -18.30
CA SER A 45 -0.94 -28.12 -19.62
C SER A 45 -1.46 -29.29 -20.46
N SER A 46 -1.97 -30.36 -19.84
CA SER A 46 -2.44 -31.57 -20.52
C SER A 46 -3.78 -31.38 -21.23
N ARG A 47 -4.57 -30.39 -20.80
CA ARG A 47 -5.89 -30.05 -21.36
C ARG A 47 -5.87 -28.88 -22.34
N VAL A 48 -4.71 -28.27 -22.58
CA VAL A 48 -4.52 -27.22 -23.60
C VAL A 48 -4.30 -27.85 -24.98
N THR A 49 -5.22 -28.71 -25.41
CA THR A 49 -5.07 -29.51 -26.65
C THR A 49 -5.83 -28.94 -27.83
N ARG A 50 -6.66 -27.90 -27.62
CA ARG A 50 -7.48 -27.26 -28.66
C ARG A 50 -7.22 -25.76 -28.70
N VAL A 51 -6.01 -25.38 -29.11
CA VAL A 51 -5.53 -23.99 -29.01
C VAL A 51 -6.24 -23.13 -30.06
N THR A 52 -7.35 -22.48 -29.70
CA THR A 52 -7.84 -21.31 -30.44
C THR A 52 -6.66 -20.35 -30.57
N ARG A 53 -6.14 -20.17 -31.78
CA ARG A 53 -4.97 -19.31 -32.02
C ARG A 53 -5.31 -17.83 -32.03
N THR A 54 -6.58 -17.51 -31.84
CA THR A 54 -7.11 -16.17 -31.93
C THR A 54 -8.03 -15.84 -30.76
N PHE A 55 -8.24 -14.55 -30.56
CA PHE A 55 -9.25 -14.02 -29.65
C PHE A 55 -10.05 -12.92 -30.36
N VAL A 56 -11.24 -12.68 -29.85
CA VAL A 56 -12.09 -11.55 -30.25
C VAL A 56 -12.50 -10.74 -29.02
N VAL A 57 -12.73 -9.45 -29.21
CA VAL A 57 -13.33 -8.58 -28.20
C VAL A 57 -14.74 -8.25 -28.65
N ARG A 58 -15.72 -8.50 -27.79
CA ARG A 58 -17.14 -8.23 -28.04
C ARG A 58 -17.61 -7.04 -27.21
N ASP A 59 -18.46 -6.21 -27.78
CA ASP A 59 -19.14 -5.13 -27.06
C ASP A 59 -20.29 -5.66 -26.18
N ASP A 60 -20.95 -4.74 -25.48
CA ASP A 60 -22.13 -4.98 -24.62
C ASP A 60 -23.30 -5.67 -25.33
N ARG A 61 -23.42 -5.50 -26.65
CA ARG A 61 -24.44 -6.14 -27.51
C ARG A 61 -23.96 -7.47 -28.09
N GLY A 62 -22.79 -7.96 -27.68
CA GLY A 62 -22.20 -9.21 -28.17
C GLY A 62 -21.58 -9.13 -29.57
N ARG A 63 -21.55 -7.94 -30.20
CA ARG A 63 -20.96 -7.73 -31.53
C ARG A 63 -19.45 -7.73 -31.42
N VAL A 64 -18.76 -8.27 -32.42
CA VAL A 64 -17.29 -8.24 -32.47
C VAL A 64 -16.84 -6.80 -32.69
N ALA A 65 -16.23 -6.20 -31.67
CA ALA A 65 -15.68 -4.84 -31.72
C ALA A 65 -14.20 -4.82 -32.13
N TYR A 66 -13.47 -5.93 -31.91
CA TYR A 66 -12.09 -6.08 -32.34
C TYR A 66 -11.72 -7.56 -32.55
N GLY A 67 -10.85 -7.80 -33.53
CA GLY A 67 -10.38 -9.13 -33.92
C GLY A 67 -11.23 -9.82 -35.00
N PRO A 68 -10.93 -11.10 -35.31
CA PRO A 68 -10.01 -11.97 -34.58
C PRO A 68 -8.53 -11.51 -34.66
N ARG A 69 -7.80 -11.61 -33.55
CA ARG A 69 -6.34 -11.37 -33.50
C ARG A 69 -5.62 -12.56 -32.90
N LYS A 70 -4.36 -12.75 -33.29
CA LYS A 70 -3.54 -13.85 -32.77
C LYS A 70 -3.28 -13.69 -31.27
N VAL A 71 -3.35 -14.80 -30.54
CA VAL A 71 -2.84 -14.89 -29.16
C VAL A 71 -1.33 -15.06 -29.20
N VAL A 72 -0.61 -14.51 -28.21
CA VAL A 72 0.85 -14.65 -28.10
C VAL A 72 1.18 -15.53 -26.90
N SER A 73 1.76 -16.70 -27.13
CA SER A 73 2.18 -17.63 -26.05
C SER A 73 3.40 -17.05 -25.31
N THR A 74 3.35 -17.03 -23.98
CA THR A 74 4.42 -16.45 -23.14
C THR A 74 5.00 -17.41 -22.11
N GLY A 75 4.68 -18.70 -22.19
CA GLY A 75 5.21 -19.74 -21.28
C GLY A 75 4.45 -19.80 -19.95
N ALA A 76 5.02 -20.46 -18.95
CA ALA A 76 4.43 -20.56 -17.61
C ALA A 76 4.69 -19.28 -16.80
N PHE A 77 3.78 -18.93 -15.88
CA PHE A 77 3.97 -17.82 -14.94
C PHE A 77 3.12 -18.04 -13.68
N GLY A 78 3.77 -18.00 -12.50
CA GLY A 78 3.11 -18.25 -11.22
C GLY A 78 2.33 -19.58 -11.24
N PRO A 79 1.04 -19.60 -10.86
CA PRO A 79 0.21 -20.82 -10.88
C PRO A 79 -0.26 -21.24 -12.28
N CYS A 80 0.00 -20.45 -13.33
CA CYS A 80 -0.41 -20.78 -14.69
C CYS A 80 0.63 -21.69 -15.34
N ALA A 81 0.26 -22.94 -15.61
CA ALA A 81 1.08 -23.88 -16.39
C ALA A 81 1.40 -23.35 -17.80
N ARG A 82 0.52 -22.53 -18.38
CA ARG A 82 0.80 -21.79 -19.60
C ARG A 82 0.02 -20.48 -19.66
N THR A 83 0.61 -19.46 -20.27
CA THR A 83 0.02 -18.13 -20.43
C THR A 83 0.02 -17.67 -21.89
N TRP A 84 -0.97 -16.84 -22.22
CA TRP A 84 -1.05 -16.13 -23.49
C TRP A 84 -1.45 -14.68 -23.27
N ARG A 85 -0.78 -13.77 -23.98
CA ARG A 85 -1.13 -12.35 -24.06
C ARG A 85 -2.14 -12.13 -25.17
N LEU A 86 -3.17 -11.35 -24.85
CA LEU A 86 -4.28 -10.96 -25.70
C LEU A 86 -4.22 -9.43 -25.83
N ASP A 87 -3.51 -8.92 -26.84
CA ASP A 87 -3.28 -7.48 -27.00
C ASP A 87 -4.37 -6.83 -27.87
N PHE A 88 -5.18 -6.00 -27.23
CA PHE A 88 -6.27 -5.24 -27.86
C PHE A 88 -6.03 -3.73 -27.77
N SER A 89 -4.77 -3.30 -27.72
CA SER A 89 -4.40 -1.88 -27.59
C SER A 89 -4.97 -1.00 -28.70
N GLU A 90 -5.13 -1.54 -29.92
CA GLU A 90 -5.74 -0.84 -31.06
C GLU A 90 -7.24 -0.52 -30.87
N LEU A 91 -7.95 -1.24 -29.99
CA LEU A 91 -9.32 -0.89 -29.65
C LEU A 91 -9.30 0.31 -28.70
N ARG A 92 -9.60 1.50 -29.22
CA ARG A 92 -9.61 2.75 -28.46
C ARG A 92 -11.01 3.24 -28.06
N ARG A 93 -12.04 2.76 -28.76
CA ARG A 93 -13.42 3.23 -28.56
C ARG A 93 -13.85 2.97 -27.11
N ALA A 94 -14.27 4.01 -26.42
CA ALA A 94 -14.81 3.88 -25.07
C ALA A 94 -16.02 2.93 -25.05
N GLY A 95 -16.16 2.17 -23.96
CA GLY A 95 -17.27 1.23 -23.80
C GLY A 95 -16.94 0.03 -22.92
N ARG A 96 -17.91 -0.87 -22.80
CA ARG A 96 -17.82 -2.13 -22.06
C ARG A 96 -17.60 -3.29 -23.02
N TYR A 97 -16.72 -4.20 -22.64
CA TYR A 97 -16.25 -5.26 -23.50
C TYR A 97 -16.04 -6.58 -22.75
N ARG A 98 -16.04 -7.68 -23.50
CA ARG A 98 -15.59 -9.01 -23.05
C ARG A 98 -14.67 -9.63 -24.08
N ILE A 99 -13.66 -10.35 -23.63
CA ILE A 99 -12.71 -11.06 -24.48
C ILE A 99 -13.12 -12.52 -24.56
N ALA A 100 -13.26 -13.07 -25.76
CA ALA A 100 -13.50 -14.48 -25.98
C ALA A 100 -12.28 -15.14 -26.65
N ALA A 101 -11.76 -16.18 -26.02
CA ALA A 101 -10.64 -16.99 -26.49
C ALA A 101 -10.72 -18.38 -25.87
N PHE A 102 -10.19 -19.41 -26.53
CA PHE A 102 -10.10 -20.77 -25.97
C PHE A 102 -11.44 -21.35 -25.46
N GLY A 103 -12.56 -20.95 -26.07
CA GLY A 103 -13.89 -21.37 -25.64
C GLY A 103 -14.40 -20.73 -24.35
N VAL A 104 -13.64 -19.81 -23.75
CA VAL A 104 -14.05 -19.03 -22.57
C VAL A 104 -14.20 -17.56 -22.87
N THR A 105 -14.94 -16.88 -22.00
CA THR A 105 -15.16 -15.43 -22.05
C THR A 105 -14.69 -14.79 -20.75
N SER A 106 -14.04 -13.63 -20.83
CA SER A 106 -13.58 -12.89 -19.66
C SER A 106 -14.72 -12.30 -18.83
N ARG A 107 -14.38 -11.81 -17.62
CA ARG A 107 -15.17 -10.78 -16.95
C ARG A 107 -15.29 -9.55 -17.86
N GLU A 108 -16.30 -8.73 -17.59
CA GLU A 108 -16.42 -7.42 -18.26
C GLU A 108 -15.19 -6.57 -17.95
N LEU A 109 -14.74 -5.81 -18.96
CA LEU A 109 -13.74 -4.77 -18.84
C LEU A 109 -14.28 -3.49 -19.48
N ARG A 110 -13.77 -2.34 -19.05
CA ARG A 110 -14.09 -1.04 -19.66
C ARG A 110 -12.87 -0.41 -20.32
N ILE A 111 -13.11 0.28 -21.43
CA ILE A 111 -12.18 1.25 -22.00
C ILE A 111 -12.80 2.62 -21.76
N ASP A 112 -12.11 3.46 -21.00
CA ASP A 112 -12.64 4.74 -20.53
C ASP A 112 -11.49 5.72 -20.30
N ALA A 113 -11.64 6.98 -20.74
CA ALA A 113 -10.64 8.02 -20.51
C ALA A 113 -10.50 8.36 -19.02
N HIS A 114 -11.54 8.09 -18.24
CA HIS A 114 -11.65 8.34 -16.80
C HIS A 114 -11.50 7.05 -15.98
N ALA A 115 -10.89 6.00 -16.54
CA ALA A 115 -10.86 4.69 -15.90
C ALA A 115 -10.20 4.70 -14.50
N TYR A 116 -9.29 5.63 -14.24
CA TYR A 116 -8.49 5.75 -13.03
C TYR A 116 -8.81 6.99 -12.18
N ASP A 117 -9.80 7.78 -12.56
CA ASP A 117 -10.21 8.98 -11.82
C ASP A 117 -10.61 8.59 -10.38
N GLY A 118 -10.12 9.34 -9.38
CA GLY A 118 -10.31 9.04 -7.96
C GLY A 118 -9.53 7.82 -7.45
N GLY A 119 -8.77 7.13 -8.30
CA GLY A 119 -7.99 5.95 -7.92
C GLY A 119 -6.89 6.27 -6.91
N ALA A 120 -6.23 7.43 -7.07
CA ALA A 120 -5.20 7.87 -6.14
C ALA A 120 -5.80 8.23 -4.76
N ASP A 121 -6.93 8.96 -4.73
CA ASP A 121 -7.61 9.31 -3.48
C ASP A 121 -8.17 8.08 -2.75
N THR A 122 -8.64 7.06 -3.49
CA THR A 122 -9.08 5.78 -2.90
C THR A 122 -7.95 5.10 -2.12
N LEU A 123 -6.70 5.20 -2.58
CA LEU A 123 -5.56 4.61 -1.86
C LEU A 123 -5.23 5.38 -0.57
N LEU A 124 -5.56 6.68 -0.49
CA LEU A 124 -5.39 7.46 0.73
C LEU A 124 -6.36 7.04 1.83
N TYR A 125 -7.51 6.46 1.49
CA TYR A 125 -8.43 5.88 2.49
C TYR A 125 -7.73 4.81 3.33
N TYR A 126 -6.98 3.91 2.68
CA TYR A 126 -6.19 2.89 3.38
C TYR A 126 -5.15 3.55 4.31
N MET A 127 -4.43 4.57 3.84
CA MET A 127 -3.46 5.26 4.70
C MET A 127 -4.11 5.90 5.92
N ARG A 128 -5.29 6.51 5.78
CA ARG A 128 -6.06 7.11 6.88
C ARG A 128 -6.51 6.08 7.91
N GLU A 129 -6.93 4.90 7.45
CA GLU A 129 -7.30 3.77 8.31
C GLU A 129 -6.15 3.33 9.20
N GLN A 130 -4.93 3.38 8.67
CA GLN A 130 -3.73 2.95 9.38
C GLN A 130 -3.19 4.00 10.37
N ARG A 131 -3.76 5.21 10.45
CA ARG A 131 -3.22 6.26 11.32
C ARG A 131 -3.25 5.85 12.80
N SER A 132 -2.09 5.97 13.45
CA SER A 132 -1.95 6.03 14.91
C SER A 132 -2.00 7.49 15.38
N GLY A 133 -2.37 7.71 16.63
CA GLY A 133 -2.91 9.00 17.07
C GLY A 133 -4.36 9.15 16.59
N TRP A 134 -4.77 10.38 16.24
CA TRP A 134 -6.13 10.60 15.71
C TRP A 134 -6.37 9.79 14.44
N ASN A 135 -7.40 8.94 14.47
CA ASN A 135 -7.83 8.11 13.36
C ASN A 135 -9.24 8.57 12.89
N PRO A 136 -9.37 9.13 11.68
CA PRO A 136 -10.63 9.71 11.23
C PRO A 136 -11.75 8.69 10.94
N LEU A 137 -11.41 7.41 10.76
CA LEU A 137 -12.40 6.35 10.52
C LEU A 137 -12.99 5.83 11.83
N ILE A 138 -12.18 5.82 12.89
CA ILE A 138 -12.62 5.50 14.26
C ILE A 138 -13.32 6.71 14.89
N GLY A 139 -12.84 7.93 14.59
CA GLY A 139 -13.30 9.15 15.24
C GLY A 139 -12.71 9.35 16.64
N ASP A 140 -11.58 8.70 16.94
CA ASP A 140 -10.84 8.80 18.19
C ASP A 140 -9.33 8.55 17.98
N SER A 141 -8.54 8.65 19.05
CA SER A 141 -7.09 8.43 19.03
C SER A 141 -6.67 7.06 19.55
N VAL A 142 -5.66 6.47 18.90
CA VAL A 142 -5.08 5.17 19.29
C VAL A 142 -3.57 5.29 19.49
N HIS A 143 -2.96 4.38 20.26
CA HIS A 143 -1.51 4.39 20.56
C HIS A 143 -0.97 5.74 21.07
N THR A 144 -1.69 6.37 22.01
CA THR A 144 -1.36 7.71 22.54
C THR A 144 -0.26 7.71 23.61
N HIS A 145 0.29 6.54 23.93
CA HIS A 145 1.29 6.33 24.99
C HIS A 145 2.67 5.93 24.46
N ASP A 146 2.91 5.98 23.15
CA ASP A 146 4.23 5.62 22.61
C ASP A 146 5.29 6.64 23.03
N GLY A 147 6.41 6.23 23.63
CA GLY A 147 6.86 4.88 23.94
C GLY A 147 8.11 4.89 24.81
N ILE A 148 8.74 3.73 25.00
CA ILE A 148 9.93 3.57 25.85
C ILE A 148 11.09 3.00 25.02
N VAL A 149 12.24 3.66 25.03
CA VAL A 149 13.43 3.21 24.30
C VAL A 149 13.92 1.88 24.87
N VAL A 150 14.19 0.92 23.99
CA VAL A 150 14.74 -0.41 24.33
C VAL A 150 15.93 -0.75 23.42
N ASP A 151 16.69 -1.78 23.81
CA ASP A 151 17.84 -2.31 23.04
C ASP A 151 18.88 -1.24 22.64
N ASP A 152 19.08 -0.26 23.53
CA ASP A 152 20.16 0.72 23.47
C ASP A 152 20.81 0.89 24.84
N SER A 153 22.11 0.61 24.90
CA SER A 153 22.90 0.68 26.13
C SER A 153 22.96 2.09 26.75
N GLY A 154 22.70 3.15 25.98
CA GLY A 154 22.76 4.53 26.44
C GLY A 154 21.44 5.10 26.95
N HIS A 155 20.32 4.71 26.35
CA HIS A 155 19.01 5.35 26.58
C HIS A 155 17.87 4.37 26.92
N ALA A 156 18.16 3.07 27.12
CA ALA A 156 17.12 2.11 27.51
C ALA A 156 16.31 2.58 28.74
N GLY A 157 14.99 2.44 28.66
CA GLY A 157 14.04 2.91 29.67
C GLY A 157 13.64 4.38 29.55
N LYS A 158 14.25 5.16 28.64
CA LYS A 158 13.86 6.55 28.39
C LYS A 158 12.48 6.60 27.73
N ALA A 159 11.55 7.32 28.34
CA ALA A 159 10.28 7.68 27.72
C ALA A 159 10.50 8.72 26.60
N VAL A 160 9.86 8.50 25.45
CA VAL A 160 9.97 9.34 24.25
C VAL A 160 8.59 9.57 23.66
N ALA A 161 8.30 10.77 23.16
CA ALA A 161 6.98 11.11 22.63
C ALA A 161 6.94 10.85 21.12
N VAL A 162 6.66 9.61 20.72
CA VAL A 162 6.73 9.17 19.32
C VAL A 162 5.40 8.70 18.73
N SER A 163 4.28 8.89 19.45
CA SER A 163 2.94 8.62 18.92
C SER A 163 2.66 9.33 17.59
N GLY A 164 1.90 8.69 16.72
CA GLY A 164 1.56 9.16 15.37
C GLY A 164 1.91 8.13 14.31
N GLY A 165 2.02 8.55 13.04
CA GLY A 165 2.43 7.65 11.95
C GLY A 165 1.36 6.62 11.60
N TRP A 166 1.76 5.53 10.98
CA TRP A 166 0.84 4.46 10.56
C TRP A 166 1.22 3.12 11.16
N ALA A 167 0.22 2.32 11.50
CA ALA A 167 0.35 0.87 11.57
C ALA A 167 0.88 0.35 10.22
N ASP A 168 1.95 -0.43 10.24
CA ASP A 168 2.68 -0.85 9.05
C ASP A 168 1.88 -1.81 8.18
N ALA A 169 1.11 -2.68 8.83
CA ALA A 169 0.27 -3.66 8.18
C ALA A 169 -1.00 -3.90 9.03
N SER A 170 -1.46 -5.15 9.12
CA SER A 170 -2.61 -5.50 9.95
C SER A 170 -2.29 -5.58 11.44
N ASP A 171 -1.01 -5.56 11.80
CA ASP A 171 -0.54 -5.33 13.17
C ASP A 171 -0.40 -3.82 13.42
N TYR A 172 -0.15 -3.43 14.66
CA TYR A 172 -0.01 -2.04 15.06
C TYR A 172 1.44 -1.58 15.12
N LEU A 173 2.36 -2.45 14.71
CA LEU A 173 3.79 -2.14 14.62
C LEU A 173 4.02 -1.00 13.64
N GLN A 174 5.03 -0.18 13.92
CA GLN A 174 5.34 0.97 13.08
C GLN A 174 6.82 1.00 12.76
N TYR A 175 7.15 1.10 11.47
CA TYR A 175 8.52 1.10 11.02
C TYR A 175 8.84 2.35 10.21
N VAL A 176 10.00 2.92 10.48
CA VAL A 176 10.53 4.07 9.74
C VAL A 176 10.84 3.67 8.31
N THR A 177 11.32 2.44 8.09
CA THR A 177 11.72 1.95 6.78
C THR A 177 10.58 2.00 5.75
N THR A 178 9.38 1.64 6.17
CA THR A 178 8.16 1.61 5.35
C THR A 178 7.43 2.95 5.38
N SER A 179 7.26 3.56 6.56
CA SER A 179 6.56 4.84 6.70
C SER A 179 7.29 5.98 5.99
N ALA A 180 8.63 6.04 6.04
CA ALA A 180 9.39 7.03 5.28
C ALA A 180 9.28 6.79 3.76
N ASN A 181 9.21 5.53 3.34
CA ASN A 181 8.99 5.19 1.93
C ASN A 181 7.58 5.60 1.48
N ALA A 182 6.53 5.27 2.24
CA ALA A 182 5.16 5.67 1.95
C ALA A 182 5.03 7.21 1.87
N THR A 183 5.61 7.90 2.86
CA THR A 183 5.68 9.37 2.89
C THR A 183 6.36 9.92 1.62
N TYR A 184 7.54 9.41 1.29
CA TYR A 184 8.27 9.85 0.10
C TYR A 184 7.50 9.57 -1.19
N MET A 185 6.86 8.41 -1.32
CA MET A 185 6.08 8.04 -2.50
C MET A 185 4.84 8.92 -2.68
N MET A 186 4.15 9.30 -1.60
CA MET A 186 3.04 10.26 -1.66
C MET A 186 3.51 11.64 -2.11
N LEU A 187 4.59 12.15 -1.52
CA LEU A 187 5.21 13.42 -1.91
C LEU A 187 5.68 13.40 -3.38
N LEU A 188 6.31 12.30 -3.80
CA LEU A 188 6.80 12.10 -5.15
C LEU A 188 5.65 12.07 -6.16
N ALA A 189 4.59 11.31 -5.86
CA ALA A 189 3.42 11.21 -6.69
C ALA A 189 2.75 12.57 -6.88
N TYR A 190 2.61 13.36 -5.81
CA TYR A 190 2.11 14.72 -5.93
C TYR A 190 3.02 15.63 -6.76
N ARG A 191 4.34 15.57 -6.54
CA ARG A 191 5.31 16.39 -7.30
C ARG A 191 5.15 16.18 -8.81
N ASP A 192 4.99 14.93 -9.23
CA ASP A 192 4.97 14.52 -10.64
C ASP A 192 3.57 14.54 -11.26
N HIS A 193 2.51 14.40 -10.45
CA HIS A 193 1.12 14.27 -10.89
C HIS A 193 0.14 15.02 -9.96
N ARG A 194 0.27 16.34 -9.87
CA ARG A 194 -0.53 17.19 -8.98
C ARG A 194 -2.04 17.06 -9.18
N ASP A 195 -2.48 16.95 -10.44
CA ASP A 195 -3.89 16.91 -10.82
C ASP A 195 -4.57 15.56 -10.52
N ALA A 196 -3.81 14.56 -10.03
CA ALA A 196 -4.34 13.24 -9.71
C ALA A 196 -5.01 13.16 -8.33
N PHE A 197 -4.93 14.21 -7.51
CA PHE A 197 -5.35 14.21 -6.12
C PHE A 197 -6.36 15.31 -5.84
N ALA A 198 -7.43 14.95 -5.12
CA ALA A 198 -8.45 15.88 -4.68
C ALA A 198 -8.03 16.66 -3.41
N ASP A 199 -8.87 17.61 -3.03
CA ASP A 199 -8.91 18.30 -1.72
C ASP A 199 -10.34 18.16 -1.23
N ASP A 200 -10.63 17.02 -0.61
CA ASP A 200 -11.94 16.64 -0.11
C ASP A 200 -11.90 16.33 1.41
N PHE A 201 -10.71 16.24 2.01
CA PHE A 201 -10.50 15.95 3.42
C PHE A 201 -9.53 16.94 4.09
N ASP A 202 -9.75 17.22 5.37
CA ASP A 202 -8.88 18.11 6.15
C ASP A 202 -7.57 17.40 6.53
N THR A 203 -6.67 18.13 7.20
CA THR A 203 -5.36 17.60 7.62
C THR A 203 -5.47 16.40 8.59
N ARG A 204 -6.61 16.27 9.29
CA ARG A 204 -6.91 15.14 10.17
C ARG A 204 -7.51 13.96 9.41
N GLY A 205 -7.72 14.08 8.10
CA GLY A 205 -8.37 13.08 7.25
C GLY A 205 -9.88 13.02 7.45
N THR A 206 -10.51 14.10 7.96
CA THR A 206 -11.97 14.21 8.14
C THR A 206 -12.59 14.87 6.90
N PRO A 207 -13.80 14.50 6.45
CA PRO A 207 -14.42 15.13 5.28
C PRO A 207 -14.51 16.65 5.41
N GLY A 208 -14.04 17.38 4.39
CA GLY A 208 -14.02 18.84 4.34
C GLY A 208 -12.74 19.37 3.72
N LYS A 209 -12.86 20.39 2.86
CA LYS A 209 -11.71 20.97 2.14
C LYS A 209 -10.89 21.88 3.04
N ASN A 210 -9.57 21.90 2.85
CA ASN A 210 -8.66 22.81 3.56
C ASN A 210 -7.74 23.61 2.63
N GLY A 211 -7.88 23.48 1.31
CA GLY A 211 -7.01 24.13 0.32
C GLY A 211 -5.69 23.41 0.07
N THR A 212 -5.52 22.21 0.63
CA THR A 212 -4.34 21.36 0.45
C THR A 212 -4.78 20.05 -0.19
N PRO A 213 -4.10 19.60 -1.27
CA PRO A 213 -4.37 18.28 -1.83
C PRO A 213 -4.21 17.20 -0.76
N ASP A 214 -5.20 16.32 -0.66
CA ASP A 214 -5.32 15.27 0.36
C ASP A 214 -4.04 14.44 0.56
N VAL A 215 -3.31 14.17 -0.53
CA VAL A 215 -2.04 13.43 -0.50
C VAL A 215 -0.93 14.16 0.27
N LEU A 216 -0.94 15.50 0.26
CA LEU A 216 0.00 16.29 1.04
C LEU A 216 -0.40 16.29 2.51
N ASP A 217 -1.69 16.34 2.84
CA ASP A 217 -2.14 16.19 4.23
C ASP A 217 -1.77 14.82 4.80
N GLU A 218 -1.94 13.74 4.03
CA GLU A 218 -1.50 12.40 4.43
C GLU A 218 0.02 12.32 4.52
N ALA A 219 0.77 12.88 3.57
CA ALA A 219 2.22 12.93 3.66
C ALA A 219 2.72 13.75 4.86
N ARG A 220 2.00 14.82 5.25
CA ARG A 220 2.30 15.60 6.45
C ARG A 220 2.19 14.76 7.72
N HIS A 221 1.16 13.92 7.83
CA HIS A 221 1.03 12.98 8.96
C HIS A 221 2.26 12.08 9.10
N GLY A 222 2.77 11.56 7.98
CA GLY A 222 4.02 10.79 7.94
C GLY A 222 5.27 11.61 8.30
N LEU A 223 5.40 12.83 7.75
CA LEU A 223 6.52 13.73 8.03
C LEU A 223 6.57 14.12 9.51
N ASP A 224 5.43 14.43 10.12
CA ASP A 224 5.33 14.80 11.54
C ASP A 224 5.77 13.64 12.44
N TRP A 225 5.38 12.41 12.10
CA TRP A 225 5.85 11.23 12.81
C TRP A 225 7.35 10.98 12.62
N LEU A 226 7.87 11.10 11.40
CA LEU A 226 9.30 10.97 11.13
C LEU A 226 10.13 12.01 11.89
N VAL A 227 9.63 13.24 12.09
CA VAL A 227 10.29 14.25 12.91
C VAL A 227 10.38 13.81 14.37
N ARG A 228 9.33 13.16 14.92
CA ARG A 228 9.35 12.57 16.26
C ARG A 228 10.30 11.37 16.34
N MET A 229 10.42 10.61 15.26
CA MET A 229 11.31 9.44 15.16
C MET A 229 12.79 9.80 14.92
N PHE A 230 13.08 11.05 14.55
CA PHE A 230 14.44 11.62 14.45
C PHE A 230 14.56 12.96 15.22
N PRO A 231 14.40 12.93 16.56
CA PRO A 231 14.24 14.14 17.37
C PRO A 231 15.51 14.98 17.52
N SER A 232 16.70 14.41 17.33
CA SER A 232 17.98 15.14 17.42
C SER A 232 19.10 14.46 16.65
N TYR A 233 20.23 15.15 16.46
CA TYR A 233 21.42 14.55 15.85
C TYR A 233 21.95 13.44 16.76
N GLY A 234 22.03 12.21 16.25
CA GLY A 234 22.48 11.04 17.01
C GLY A 234 21.36 10.27 17.73
N GLU A 235 20.13 10.78 17.72
CA GLU A 235 18.96 10.06 18.24
C GLU A 235 18.02 9.75 17.08
N MET A 236 18.08 8.50 16.61
CA MET A 236 17.34 8.02 15.45
C MET A 236 16.64 6.72 15.80
N TYR A 237 15.33 6.69 15.67
CA TYR A 237 14.53 5.49 15.87
C TYR A 237 14.23 4.80 14.56
N ASN A 238 13.91 3.50 14.65
CA ASN A 238 13.62 2.64 13.51
C ASN A 238 12.25 1.97 13.60
N GLN A 239 11.78 1.68 14.81
CA GLN A 239 10.61 0.83 15.04
C GLN A 239 9.91 1.18 16.36
N VAL A 240 8.59 1.10 16.36
CA VAL A 240 7.71 1.17 17.55
C VAL A 240 6.89 -0.12 17.60
N GLY A 241 6.83 -0.76 18.77
CA GLY A 241 6.24 -2.07 18.96
C GLY A 241 7.16 -3.23 18.55
N ASP A 242 6.79 -4.44 18.93
CA ASP A 242 7.41 -5.71 18.50
C ASP A 242 6.38 -6.86 18.49
N ASP A 243 6.84 -8.08 18.18
CA ASP A 243 6.05 -9.31 18.01
C ASP A 243 5.01 -9.59 19.12
N ARG A 244 5.17 -9.01 20.32
CA ARG A 244 4.15 -9.07 21.38
C ARG A 244 2.79 -8.53 20.94
N ASP A 245 2.76 -7.64 19.94
CA ASP A 245 1.52 -7.15 19.33
C ASP A 245 0.68 -8.25 18.69
N HIS A 246 1.31 -9.33 18.23
CA HIS A 246 0.63 -10.44 17.55
C HIS A 246 -0.03 -11.41 18.53
N THR A 247 0.03 -11.14 19.83
CA THR A 247 -0.55 -12.00 20.88
C THR A 247 -2.08 -12.04 20.80
N TYR A 248 -2.72 -10.95 20.36
CA TYR A 248 -4.17 -10.81 20.39
C TYR A 248 -4.72 -10.39 19.03
N PHE A 249 -5.84 -10.98 18.63
CA PHE A 249 -6.68 -10.41 17.58
C PHE A 249 -7.54 -9.33 18.22
N ASP A 250 -7.22 -8.07 17.95
CA ASP A 250 -7.86 -6.95 18.61
C ASP A 250 -8.16 -5.80 17.65
N LEU A 251 -8.75 -4.72 18.18
CA LEU A 251 -8.98 -3.46 17.50
C LEU A 251 -8.00 -2.40 18.04
N PRO A 252 -7.62 -1.39 17.24
CA PRO A 252 -6.58 -0.43 17.64
C PRO A 252 -6.93 0.39 18.90
N TRP A 253 -8.21 0.58 19.22
CA TRP A 253 -8.66 1.36 20.37
C TRP A 253 -8.77 0.54 21.67
N THR A 254 -8.71 -0.78 21.60
CA THR A 254 -8.67 -1.66 22.76
C THR A 254 -7.24 -2.01 23.15
N ASP A 255 -6.30 -2.03 22.18
CA ASP A 255 -4.85 -2.16 22.37
C ASP A 255 -4.48 -3.17 23.47
N SER A 256 -4.91 -4.43 23.30
CA SER A 256 -4.79 -5.47 24.31
C SER A 256 -3.34 -5.92 24.59
N SER A 257 -2.39 -5.50 23.76
CA SER A 257 -0.97 -5.82 23.86
C SER A 257 -0.36 -5.24 25.14
N ASP A 258 0.43 -6.03 25.86
CA ASP A 258 1.18 -5.60 27.04
C ASP A 258 2.68 -5.84 26.82
N TYR A 259 3.42 -4.74 26.74
CA TYR A 259 4.86 -4.75 26.52
C TYR A 259 5.67 -4.72 27.83
N GLY A 260 5.03 -4.95 28.98
CA GLY A 260 5.62 -4.93 30.31
C GLY A 260 5.29 -3.67 31.11
N TRP A 261 4.49 -2.76 30.55
CA TRP A 261 4.07 -1.51 31.18
C TRP A 261 2.55 -1.42 31.36
N GLY A 262 1.83 -2.50 31.09
CA GLY A 262 0.37 -2.59 31.16
C GLY A 262 -0.25 -2.62 29.76
N LYS A 263 -1.48 -3.17 29.69
CA LYS A 263 -2.26 -3.22 28.45
C LYS A 263 -2.61 -1.82 27.94
N GLY A 264 -2.41 -1.61 26.64
CA GLY A 264 -2.72 -0.33 25.98
C GLY A 264 -1.84 0.83 26.46
N LYS A 265 -0.64 0.52 26.96
CA LYS A 265 0.32 1.48 27.51
C LYS A 265 1.52 1.65 26.58
N GLU A 266 2.66 2.03 27.15
CA GLU A 266 3.84 2.35 26.37
C GLU A 266 4.28 1.16 25.51
N ARG A 267 4.64 1.45 24.26
CA ARG A 267 5.20 0.46 23.34
C ARG A 267 6.72 0.63 23.25
N PRO A 268 7.48 -0.46 23.02
CA PRO A 268 8.93 -0.40 22.89
C PRO A 268 9.33 0.39 21.66
N VAL A 269 10.35 1.23 21.79
CA VAL A 269 10.93 2.02 20.68
C VAL A 269 12.36 1.55 20.46
N TYR A 270 12.63 1.01 19.27
CA TYR A 270 13.95 0.49 18.92
C TYR A 270 14.74 1.57 18.15
N PRO A 271 15.89 2.02 18.67
CA PRO A 271 16.77 2.94 17.98
C PRO A 271 17.57 2.26 16.87
N CYS A 272 17.99 3.04 15.87
CA CYS A 272 19.07 2.61 14.98
C CYS A 272 20.40 2.70 15.72
N THR A 273 21.01 1.57 16.02
CA THR A 273 22.31 1.51 16.74
C THR A 273 23.52 1.33 15.83
N GLY A 274 23.30 1.04 14.54
CA GLY A 274 24.37 0.77 13.58
C GLY A 274 25.07 -0.59 13.76
N ARG A 275 24.56 -1.43 14.67
CA ARG A 275 25.10 -2.77 14.98
C ARG A 275 23.95 -3.78 15.10
N PRO A 276 24.23 -5.10 15.03
CA PRO A 276 23.21 -6.13 15.22
C PRO A 276 22.42 -5.96 16.52
N GLN A 277 21.08 -5.90 16.39
CA GLN A 277 20.11 -5.75 17.47
C GLN A 277 19.20 -6.97 17.58
N GLY A 278 18.64 -7.23 18.76
CA GLY A 278 17.80 -8.39 19.07
C GLY A 278 18.29 -9.26 20.22
N LEU A 279 17.38 -10.11 20.72
CA LEU A 279 17.61 -10.93 21.91
C LEU A 279 18.25 -12.28 21.58
N PHE A 280 19.19 -12.70 22.43
CA PHE A 280 19.90 -13.98 22.32
C PHE A 280 20.52 -14.19 20.93
N GLY A 281 20.20 -15.30 20.25
CA GLY A 281 20.66 -15.65 18.91
C GLY A 281 19.85 -15.03 17.77
N ASN A 282 18.71 -14.40 18.07
CA ASN A 282 17.87 -13.76 17.08
C ASN A 282 18.31 -12.30 16.95
N ARG A 283 19.31 -12.05 16.11
CA ARG A 283 19.80 -10.69 15.84
C ARG A 283 19.64 -10.34 14.37
N ASN A 284 19.30 -9.07 14.11
CA ASN A 284 19.32 -8.53 12.77
C ASN A 284 20.76 -8.40 12.23
N ARG A 285 20.89 -8.02 10.96
CA ARG A 285 22.17 -7.87 10.26
C ARG A 285 22.53 -6.41 10.04
N SER A 286 22.22 -5.54 11.01
CA SER A 286 22.57 -4.13 10.92
C SER A 286 24.08 -3.92 10.94
N THR A 287 24.57 -3.03 10.09
CA THR A 287 25.99 -2.69 9.91
C THR A 287 26.26 -1.19 9.89
N GLY A 288 25.21 -0.35 9.97
CA GLY A 288 25.33 1.10 9.99
C GLY A 288 23.97 1.79 10.05
N LEU A 289 23.94 3.10 9.77
CA LEU A 289 22.74 3.92 9.85
C LEU A 289 22.24 4.39 8.47
N ALA A 290 23.11 4.34 7.46
CA ALA A 290 22.91 5.00 6.16
C ALA A 290 21.58 4.62 5.47
N SER A 291 21.14 3.37 5.54
CA SER A 291 19.88 2.96 4.87
C SER A 291 18.61 3.57 5.46
N THR A 292 18.59 3.89 6.76
CA THR A 292 17.45 4.52 7.44
C THR A 292 17.62 6.04 7.41
N ALA A 293 18.84 6.53 7.67
CA ALA A 293 19.19 7.94 7.55
C ALA A 293 18.91 8.50 6.14
N GLY A 294 19.18 7.73 5.09
CA GLY A 294 18.86 8.09 3.71
C GLY A 294 17.36 8.24 3.44
N LYS A 295 16.51 7.41 4.09
CA LYS A 295 15.05 7.53 3.96
C LYS A 295 14.51 8.77 4.68
N TYR A 296 15.03 9.09 5.86
CA TYR A 296 14.73 10.37 6.51
C TYR A 296 15.15 11.53 5.62
N ALA A 297 16.40 11.52 5.13
CA ALA A 297 16.93 12.59 4.30
C ALA A 297 16.10 12.80 3.02
N SER A 298 15.69 11.72 2.34
CA SER A 298 14.88 11.81 1.13
C SER A 298 13.46 12.33 1.40
N ALA A 299 12.77 11.79 2.39
CA ALA A 299 11.41 12.21 2.76
C ALA A 299 11.39 13.68 3.21
N PHE A 300 12.30 14.05 4.12
CA PHE A 300 12.40 15.42 4.62
C PHE A 300 12.82 16.43 3.55
N SER A 301 13.78 16.08 2.68
CA SER A 301 14.21 16.98 1.61
C SER A 301 13.08 17.29 0.63
N LEU A 302 12.33 16.26 0.20
CA LEU A 302 11.21 16.45 -0.70
C LEU A 302 10.03 17.17 -0.01
N GLY A 303 9.76 16.83 1.26
CA GLY A 303 8.76 17.52 2.07
C GLY A 303 9.09 19.01 2.21
N ALA A 304 10.34 19.36 2.53
CA ALA A 304 10.77 20.76 2.63
C ALA A 304 10.56 21.56 1.33
N GLN A 305 10.71 20.92 0.17
CA GLN A 305 10.46 21.56 -1.12
C GLN A 305 8.96 21.80 -1.36
N LEU A 306 8.13 20.79 -1.09
CA LEU A 306 6.69 20.85 -1.39
C LEU A 306 5.90 21.70 -0.40
N PHE A 307 6.35 21.78 0.86
CA PHE A 307 5.72 22.60 1.89
C PHE A 307 6.28 24.02 1.99
N GLY A 308 7.34 24.38 1.25
CA GLY A 308 8.04 25.66 1.41
C GLY A 308 7.14 26.91 1.31
N GLU A 309 6.19 26.91 0.38
CA GLU A 309 5.24 28.02 0.20
C GLU A 309 3.99 27.93 1.11
N ARG A 310 3.74 26.75 1.71
CA ARG A 310 2.51 26.44 2.45
C ARG A 310 2.71 26.51 3.96
N ASP A 311 3.86 26.07 4.41
CA ASP A 311 4.26 25.98 5.81
C ASP A 311 5.79 26.10 5.90
N SER A 312 6.28 27.33 5.91
CA SER A 312 7.72 27.63 5.92
C SER A 312 8.40 27.13 7.19
N ALA A 313 7.70 27.14 8.33
CA ALA A 313 8.23 26.65 9.60
C ALA A 313 8.45 25.13 9.58
N LEU A 314 7.48 24.37 9.05
CA LEU A 314 7.64 22.94 8.79
C LEU A 314 8.78 22.72 7.79
N ALA A 315 8.76 23.41 6.65
CA ALA A 315 9.77 23.25 5.60
C ALA A 315 11.21 23.50 6.10
N ASP A 316 11.42 24.51 6.94
CA ASP A 316 12.71 24.80 7.55
C ASP A 316 13.14 23.72 8.54
N THR A 317 12.20 23.18 9.31
CA THR A 317 12.46 22.03 10.19
C THR A 317 12.89 20.83 9.37
N LEU A 318 12.13 20.47 8.34
CA LEU A 318 12.43 19.35 7.44
C LEU A 318 13.78 19.54 6.75
N ARG A 319 14.11 20.73 6.26
CA ARG A 319 15.41 21.02 5.62
C ARG A 319 16.57 20.78 6.58
N ARG A 320 16.49 21.27 7.81
CA ARG A 320 17.53 21.04 8.83
C ARG A 320 17.65 19.55 9.14
N ARG A 321 16.53 18.85 9.35
CA ARG A 321 16.51 17.41 9.65
C ARG A 321 17.06 16.57 8.50
N ALA A 322 16.76 16.93 7.26
CA ALA A 322 17.29 16.26 6.08
C ALA A 322 18.83 16.31 6.02
N LEU A 323 19.42 17.49 6.28
CA LEU A 323 20.87 17.66 6.32
C LEU A 323 21.51 16.85 7.45
N LEU A 324 20.92 16.87 8.65
CA LEU A 324 21.41 16.09 9.78
C LEU A 324 21.36 14.58 9.50
N ALA A 325 20.25 14.09 8.92
CA ALA A 325 20.12 12.69 8.54
C ALA A 325 21.12 12.31 7.45
N PHE A 326 21.33 13.16 6.44
CA PHE A 326 22.32 12.94 5.40
C PHE A 326 23.73 12.81 5.98
N VAL A 327 24.16 13.78 6.81
CA VAL A 327 25.48 13.76 7.44
C VAL A 327 25.66 12.50 8.30
N LEU A 328 24.67 12.17 9.14
CA LEU A 328 24.71 10.99 10.00
C LEU A 328 24.85 9.69 9.18
N GLY A 329 24.11 9.58 8.08
CA GLY A 329 24.19 8.44 7.15
C GLY A 329 25.55 8.35 6.45
N SER A 330 26.11 9.46 5.98
CA SER A 330 27.43 9.52 5.36
C SER A 330 28.57 9.18 6.32
N GLN A 331 28.40 9.40 7.63
CA GLN A 331 29.40 9.02 8.63
C GLN A 331 29.28 7.56 9.07
N ASN A 332 28.10 6.95 8.89
CA ASN A 332 27.78 5.61 9.39
C ASN A 332 27.23 4.72 8.28
N HIS A 333 28.10 4.38 7.31
CA HIS A 333 27.78 3.51 6.19
C HIS A 333 27.25 2.15 6.66
N GLY A 334 26.30 1.59 5.91
CA GLY A 334 25.71 0.28 6.21
C GLY A 334 24.19 0.33 6.36
N VAL A 335 23.62 -0.81 6.71
CA VAL A 335 22.17 -0.98 6.84
C VAL A 335 21.75 -0.91 8.31
N CYS A 336 20.66 -0.21 8.61
CA CYS A 336 19.90 -0.33 9.86
C CYS A 336 18.64 -1.15 9.54
N GLN A 337 18.45 -2.26 10.26
CA GLN A 337 17.32 -3.17 10.13
C GLN A 337 16.42 -3.10 11.37
N THR A 338 15.18 -3.56 11.22
CA THR A 338 14.24 -3.73 12.33
C THR A 338 14.82 -4.70 13.36
N ALA A 339 14.47 -4.51 14.62
CA ALA A 339 14.82 -5.47 15.65
C ALA A 339 13.92 -6.70 15.49
N PRO A 340 14.49 -7.92 15.51
CA PRO A 340 13.76 -9.16 15.29
C PRO A 340 12.98 -9.63 16.53
#